data_AF-A0AAD9JRH4-F1
#
_entry.id   AF-A0AAD9JRH4-F1
#
_cell.length_a   1.000
_cell.length_b   1.000
_cell.length_c   1.000
_cell.angle_alpha   90.00
_cell.angle_beta   90.00
_cell.angle_gamma   90.00
#
_symmetry.space_group_name_H-M   'P 1'
#
loop_
_entity.id
_entity.type
_entity.pdbx_description
1 polymer ?
#
loop_
_entity_poly.entity_id
_entity_poly.type
_entity_poly.pdbx_seq_one_letter_code
_entity_poly.pdbx_strand_id
1 'polypeptide(L)'
;MTEKEDAPAKNEAAVLSDQSLKALAKEMVNQNKGLVYPMYLNIPTTQVVRMRLTGTEKENSEEDMCTALLLYWKKMRETARDKDKVLDLERACRQMGELDIADTITDRHNNNMELSEDCFPAA
;
A
#
# COMPACT_ATOMS: atom_id res chain seq x y z
N MET A 1 12.08 9.94 -36.80
CA MET A 1 11.30 10.28 -35.60
C MET A 1 11.80 9.36 -34.51
N THR A 2 12.70 9.87 -33.68
CA THR A 2 13.41 9.09 -32.67
C THR A 2 12.60 9.08 -31.37
N GLU A 3 12.44 7.88 -30.82
CA GLU A 3 12.37 7.51 -29.40
C GLU A 3 11.19 8.00 -28.54
N LYS A 4 10.51 7.02 -27.92
CA LYS A 4 10.92 6.57 -26.58
C LYS A 4 10.51 5.11 -26.37
N GLU A 5 11.50 4.23 -26.40
CA GLU A 5 11.43 2.95 -25.70
C GLU A 5 11.15 3.24 -24.23
N ASP A 6 10.14 2.58 -23.66
CA ASP A 6 9.99 2.46 -22.22
C ASP A 6 11.26 1.81 -21.68
N ALA A 7 12.12 2.63 -21.08
CA ALA A 7 13.25 2.14 -20.32
C ALA A 7 12.72 1.14 -19.27
N PRO A 8 13.37 -0.02 -19.06
CA PRO A 8 12.93 -0.96 -18.05
C PRO A 8 12.80 -0.22 -16.71
N ALA A 9 11.61 -0.32 -16.09
CA ALA A 9 11.34 0.28 -14.81
C ALA A 9 12.50 -0.07 -13.86
N LYS A 10 13.18 0.96 -13.35
CA LYS A 10 14.17 0.82 -12.27
C LYS A 10 13.59 -0.15 -11.26
N ASN A 11 14.27 -1.29 -11.03
CA ASN A 11 13.90 -2.36 -10.10
C ASN A 11 13.08 -1.83 -8.92
N GLU A 12 11.75 -1.85 -9.06
CA GLU A 12 10.84 -1.43 -8.01
C GLU A 12 11.01 -2.39 -6.83
N ALA A 13 11.02 -1.86 -5.61
CA ALA A 13 11.05 -2.72 -4.44
C ALA A 13 9.85 -3.68 -4.46
N ALA A 14 10.11 -4.99 -4.30
CA ALA A 14 9.07 -6.02 -4.43
C ALA A 14 7.85 -5.78 -3.52
N VAL A 15 8.07 -5.26 -2.31
CA VAL A 15 7.00 -4.87 -1.36
C VAL A 15 6.07 -3.74 -1.85
N LEU A 16 6.47 -3.00 -2.88
CA LEU A 16 5.67 -1.94 -3.51
C LEU A 16 4.90 -2.43 -4.74
N SER A 17 5.06 -3.70 -5.13
CA SER A 17 4.28 -4.26 -6.24
C SER A 17 2.78 -4.17 -5.95
N ASP A 18 1.97 -4.09 -7.00
CA ASP A 18 0.52 -3.99 -6.87
C ASP A 18 -0.05 -5.20 -6.11
N GLN A 19 0.55 -6.38 -6.29
CA GLN A 19 0.23 -7.59 -5.54
C GLN A 19 0.55 -7.45 -4.05
N SER A 20 1.73 -6.92 -3.71
CA SER A 20 2.12 -6.67 -2.32
C SER A 20 1.18 -5.68 -1.63
N LEU A 21 0.83 -4.59 -2.32
CA LEU A 21 -0.10 -3.60 -1.79
C LEU A 21 -1.52 -4.15 -1.64
N LYS A 22 -1.96 -5.05 -2.53
CA LYS A 22 -3.24 -5.75 -2.37
C LYS A 22 -3.23 -6.68 -1.15
N ALA A 23 -2.17 -7.47 -0.96
CA ALA A 23 -2.04 -8.34 0.21
C ALA A 23 -2.06 -7.53 1.52
N LEU A 24 -1.35 -6.40 1.55
CA LEU A 24 -1.36 -5.48 2.69
C LEU A 24 -2.75 -4.86 2.91
N ALA A 25 -3.45 -4.46 1.84
CA ALA A 25 -4.80 -3.91 1.94
C ALA A 25 -5.78 -4.91 2.57
N LYS A 26 -5.72 -6.17 2.13
CA LYS A 26 -6.54 -7.25 2.71
C LYS A 26 -6.29 -7.41 4.20
N GLU A 27 -5.02 -7.44 4.61
CA GLU A 27 -4.67 -7.53 6.03
C GLU A 27 -5.19 -6.33 6.83
N MET A 28 -5.03 -5.11 6.31
CA MET A 28 -5.58 -3.92 6.97
C MET A 28 -7.09 -3.99 7.12
N VAL A 29 -7.82 -4.54 6.15
CA VAL A 29 -9.27 -4.73 6.25
C VAL A 29 -9.62 -5.79 7.30
N ASN A 30 -8.90 -6.92 7.34
CA ASN A 30 -9.10 -7.96 8.38
C ASN A 30 -8.97 -7.39 9.79
N GLN A 31 -8.09 -6.40 9.98
CA GLN A 31 -7.90 -5.70 11.24
C GLN A 31 -8.85 -4.50 11.48
N ASN A 32 -9.90 -4.32 10.66
CA ASN A 32 -10.78 -3.14 10.67
C ASN A 32 -10.03 -1.79 10.51
N LYS A 33 -8.93 -1.78 9.74
CA LYS A 33 -8.06 -0.63 9.49
C LYS A 33 -7.99 -0.22 8.01
N GLY A 34 -8.78 -0.84 7.12
CA GLY A 34 -8.74 -0.61 5.67
C GLY A 34 -8.87 0.85 5.24
N LEU A 35 -9.67 1.65 5.95
CA LEU A 35 -9.82 3.09 5.69
C LEU A 35 -8.94 3.98 6.60
N VAL A 36 -8.50 3.45 7.74
CA VAL A 36 -7.69 4.17 8.72
C VAL A 36 -6.23 4.22 8.27
N TYR A 37 -5.68 3.10 7.78
CA TYR A 37 -4.30 3.01 7.34
C TYR A 37 -3.93 4.04 6.24
N PRO A 38 -4.73 4.23 5.18
CA PRO A 38 -4.49 5.27 4.19
C PRO A 38 -4.39 6.69 4.77
N MET A 39 -5.05 6.99 5.88
CA MET A 39 -4.97 8.31 6.54
C MET A 39 -3.59 8.53 7.18
N TYR A 40 -2.96 7.49 7.71
CA TYR A 40 -1.59 7.54 8.26
C TYR A 40 -0.52 7.67 7.17
N LEU A 41 -0.87 7.34 5.93
CA LEU A 41 0.00 7.52 4.76
C LEU A 41 -0.04 8.95 4.18
N ASN A 42 -0.61 9.90 4.91
CA ASN A 42 -0.82 11.29 4.50
C ASN A 42 -1.66 11.45 3.22
N ILE A 43 -2.55 10.49 2.94
CA ILE A 43 -3.60 10.72 1.94
C ILE A 43 -4.59 11.72 2.54
N PRO A 44 -4.92 12.83 1.84
CA PRO A 44 -5.88 13.80 2.36
C PRO A 44 -7.22 13.11 2.69
N THR A 45 -7.77 13.38 3.88
CA THR A 45 -9.02 12.76 4.35
C THR A 45 -10.17 12.96 3.37
N THR A 46 -10.23 14.12 2.70
CA THR A 46 -11.22 14.41 1.66
C THR A 46 -11.13 13.44 0.48
N GLN A 47 -9.92 13.00 0.10
CA GLN A 47 -9.72 12.00 -0.95
C GLN A 47 -10.09 10.60 -0.45
N VAL A 48 -9.74 10.23 0.78
CA VAL A 48 -10.14 8.95 1.39
C VAL A 48 -11.67 8.81 1.38
N VAL A 49 -12.38 9.84 1.86
CA VAL A 49 -13.86 9.87 1.87
C VAL A 49 -14.43 9.82 0.46
N ARG A 50 -13.89 10.61 -0.48
CA ARG A 50 -14.36 10.61 -1.87
C ARG A 50 -14.21 9.23 -2.52
N MET A 51 -13.05 8.60 -2.38
CA MET A 51 -12.79 7.27 -2.94
C MET A 51 -13.68 6.20 -2.30
N ARG A 52 -13.93 6.29 -0.98
CA ARG A 52 -14.88 5.41 -0.29
C ARG A 52 -16.30 5.58 -0.84
N LEU A 53 -16.79 6.80 -0.99
CA LEU A 53 -18.14 7.06 -1.52
C LEU A 53 -18.28 6.51 -2.94
N THR A 54 -17.32 6.81 -3.82
CA THR A 54 -17.31 6.28 -5.19
C THR A 54 -17.20 4.76 -5.23
N GLY A 55 -16.43 4.15 -4.33
CA GLY A 55 -16.35 2.69 -4.21
C GLY A 55 -17.67 2.08 -3.76
N THR A 56 -18.33 2.70 -2.79
CA THR A 56 -19.64 2.27 -2.27
C THR A 56 -20.72 2.35 -3.36
N GLU A 57 -20.76 3.43 -4.14
CA GLU A 57 -21.67 3.59 -5.28
C GLU A 57 -21.49 2.52 -6.36
N LYS A 58 -20.27 1.96 -6.45
CA LYS A 58 -19.90 0.89 -7.39
C LYS A 58 -19.98 -0.50 -6.78
N GLU A 59 -20.44 -0.63 -5.53
CA GLU A 59 -20.51 -1.89 -4.79
C GLU A 59 -19.14 -2.59 -4.63
N ASN A 60 -18.04 -1.81 -4.64
CA ASN A 60 -16.71 -2.35 -4.40
C ASN A 60 -16.57 -2.84 -2.96
N SER A 61 -15.81 -3.91 -2.76
CA SER A 61 -15.46 -4.38 -1.42
C SER A 61 -14.56 -3.38 -0.69
N GLU A 62 -14.50 -3.47 0.65
CA GLU A 62 -13.57 -2.64 1.42
C GLU A 62 -12.10 -2.94 1.08
N GLU A 63 -11.78 -4.19 0.75
CA GLU A 63 -10.47 -4.59 0.24
C GLU A 63 -10.13 -3.88 -1.07
N ASP A 64 -11.05 -3.83 -2.03
CA ASP A 64 -10.84 -3.12 -3.30
C ASP A 64 -10.65 -1.63 -3.09
N MET A 65 -11.42 -1.03 -2.17
CA MET A 65 -11.31 0.38 -1.81
C MET A 65 -9.96 0.69 -1.14
N CYS A 66 -9.53 -0.14 -0.19
CA CYS A 66 -8.23 0.00 0.48
C CYS A 66 -7.09 -0.18 -0.52
N THR A 67 -7.16 -1.19 -1.39
CA THR A 67 -6.18 -1.42 -2.46
C THR A 67 -6.07 -0.20 -3.38
N ALA A 68 -7.21 0.35 -3.82
CA ALA A 68 -7.22 1.54 -4.65
C ALA A 68 -6.59 2.75 -3.96
N LEU A 69 -6.80 2.91 -2.64
CA LEU A 69 -6.17 3.97 -1.84
C LEU A 69 -4.65 3.79 -1.74
N LEU A 70 -4.15 2.57 -1.55
CA LEU A 70 -2.71 2.31 -1.53
C LEU A 70 -2.05 2.54 -2.90
N LEU A 71 -2.70 2.13 -3.98
CA LEU A 71 -2.22 2.42 -5.34
C LEU A 71 -2.24 3.92 -5.64
N TYR A 72 -3.26 4.64 -5.18
CA TYR A 72 -3.31 6.09 -5.27
C TYR A 72 -2.17 6.76 -4.50
N TRP A 73 -1.90 6.31 -3.27
CA TRP A 73 -0.76 6.78 -2.48
C TRP A 73 0.58 6.52 -3.17
N LYS A 74 0.79 5.31 -3.71
CA LYS A 74 2.01 4.96 -4.47
C LYS A 74 2.21 5.94 -5.63
N LYS A 75 1.13 6.27 -6.36
CA LYS A 75 1.14 7.25 -7.45
C LYS A 75 1.45 8.67 -6.97
N MET A 76 0.90 9.12 -5.82
CA MET A 76 1.25 10.42 -5.22
C MET A 76 2.75 10.55 -4.93
N ARG A 77 3.46 9.43 -4.76
CA ARG A 77 4.88 9.36 -4.45
C ARG A 77 5.72 8.85 -5.62
N GLU A 78 5.29 9.01 -6.86
CA GLU A 78 6.00 8.52 -8.04
C GLU A 78 7.47 8.99 -8.13
N THR A 79 7.75 10.20 -7.62
CA THR A 79 9.10 10.80 -7.60
C THR A 79 9.92 10.45 -6.37
N ALA A 80 9.30 9.87 -5.33
CA ALA A 80 9.99 9.46 -4.11
C ALA A 80 10.78 8.18 -4.35
N ARG A 81 11.88 7.99 -3.60
CA ARG A 81 12.65 6.76 -3.67
C ARG A 81 11.86 5.64 -2.99
N ASP A 82 12.03 4.41 -3.47
CA ASP A 82 11.32 3.26 -2.93
C ASP A 82 11.60 3.03 -1.45
N LYS A 83 12.84 3.22 -1.00
CA LYS A 83 13.18 3.16 0.43
C LYS A 83 12.35 4.14 1.27
N ASP A 84 12.10 5.34 0.76
CA ASP A 84 11.31 6.34 1.47
C ASP A 84 9.82 5.92 1.51
N LYS A 85 9.29 5.39 0.39
CA LYS A 85 7.93 4.83 0.31
C LYS A 85 7.73 3.66 1.29
N VAL A 86 8.69 2.74 1.37
CA VAL A 86 8.64 1.60 2.29
C VAL A 86 8.68 2.09 3.74
N LEU A 87 9.51 3.08 4.05
CA LEU A 87 9.56 3.70 5.38
C LEU A 87 8.23 4.35 5.76
N ASP A 88 7.52 4.96 4.81
CA ASP A 88 6.18 5.50 5.08
C ASP A 88 5.16 4.40 5.42
N LEU A 89 5.17 3.27 4.69
CA LEU A 89 4.30 2.12 4.97
C LEU A 89 4.55 1.55 6.36
N GLU A 90 5.83 1.32 6.68
CA GLU A 90 6.31 0.81 7.97
C GLU A 90 5.92 1.75 9.12
N ARG A 91 6.19 3.04 8.96
CA ARG A 91 5.87 4.06 9.98
C ARG A 91 4.37 4.15 10.23
N ALA A 92 3.56 4.09 9.18
CA ALA A 92 2.10 4.11 9.32
C ALA A 92 1.59 2.90 10.12
N CYS A 93 2.13 1.70 9.86
CA CYS A 93 1.82 0.51 10.65
C CYS A 93 2.21 0.69 12.13
N ARG A 94 3.44 1.17 12.41
CA ARG A 94 3.87 1.43 13.80
C ARG A 94 3.00 2.45 14.53
N GLN A 95 2.60 3.53 13.85
CA GLN A 95 1.74 4.56 14.45
C GLN A 95 0.33 4.05 14.80
N MET A 96 -0.15 3.03 14.08
CA MET A 96 -1.41 2.34 14.39
C MET A 96 -1.28 1.21 15.43
N GLY A 97 -0.08 0.98 15.95
CA GLY A 97 0.21 -0.12 16.87
C GLY A 97 0.47 -1.47 16.19
N GLU A 98 0.52 -1.53 14.86
CA GLU A 98 0.75 -2.75 14.09
C GLU A 98 2.24 -3.03 13.89
N LEU A 99 2.91 -3.36 14.99
CA LEU A 99 4.36 -3.58 15.01
C LEU A 99 4.76 -4.82 14.19
N ASP A 100 4.01 -5.91 14.28
CA ASP A 100 4.33 -7.16 13.58
C ASP A 100 4.25 -6.98 12.05
N ILE A 101 3.27 -6.22 11.57
CA ILE A 101 3.13 -5.88 10.15
C ILE A 101 4.27 -4.95 9.71
N ALA A 102 4.63 -3.96 10.53
CA ALA A 102 5.74 -3.06 10.23
C ALA A 102 7.07 -3.81 10.10
N ASP A 103 7.31 -4.78 11.00
CA ASP A 103 8.49 -5.62 10.98
C ASP A 103 8.48 -6.55 9.74
N THR A 104 7.32 -7.13 9.40
CA THR A 104 7.12 -7.92 8.19
C THR A 104 7.45 -7.14 6.91
N ILE A 105 6.97 -5.90 6.79
CA ILE A 105 7.27 -5.03 5.64
C ILE A 105 8.78 -4.78 5.53
N THR A 106 9.43 -4.51 6.66
CA THR A 106 10.87 -4.25 6.73
C THR A 106 11.66 -5.49 6.31
N ASP A 107 11.32 -6.65 6.85
CA ASP A 107 12.00 -7.91 6.56
C ASP A 107 11.84 -8.31 5.10
N ARG A 108 10.63 -8.20 4.53
CA ARG A 108 10.40 -8.52 3.12
C ARG A 108 11.12 -7.54 2.20
N HIS A 109 11.16 -6.25 2.54
CA HIS A 109 11.94 -5.27 1.80
C HIS A 109 13.44 -5.58 1.80
N ASN A 110 14.01 -5.89 2.97
CA ASN A 110 15.43 -6.22 3.12
C ASN A 110 15.84 -7.46 2.31
N ASN A 111 14.91 -8.41 2.13
CA ASN A 111 15.10 -9.61 1.34
C ASN A 111 14.65 -9.47 -0.13
N ASN A 112 14.20 -8.28 -0.54
CA ASN A 112 13.61 -8.01 -1.86
C ASN A 112 12.50 -9.02 -2.26
N MET A 113 11.63 -9.33 -1.30
CA MET A 113 10.48 -10.23 -1.47
C MET A 113 9.17 -9.47 -1.49
N GLU A 114 8.18 -10.00 -2.20
CA GLU A 114 6.82 -9.46 -2.18
C GLU A 114 6.13 -9.72 -0.85
N LEU A 115 5.13 -8.88 -0.53
CA LEU A 115 4.14 -9.21 0.49
C LEU A 115 3.11 -10.16 -0.11
N SER A 116 2.76 -11.17 0.65
CA SER A 116 1.76 -12.17 0.29
C SER A 116 0.90 -12.46 1.53
N GLU A 117 -0.28 -13.05 1.35
CA GLU A 117 -1.24 -13.24 2.44
C GLU A 117 -0.68 -14.10 3.60
N ASP A 118 0.22 -15.03 3.30
CA ASP A 118 0.92 -15.87 4.28
C ASP A 118 1.98 -15.13 5.11
N CYS A 119 2.30 -13.87 4.76
CA CYS A 119 3.17 -13.01 5.56
C CYS A 119 2.50 -12.50 6.83
N PHE A 120 1.16 -12.52 6.88
CA PHE A 120 0.39 -11.96 7.96
C PHE A 120 -0.29 -13.08 8.76
N PRO A 121 -0.37 -12.97 10.09
CA PRO A 121 -1.09 -13.94 10.89
C PRO A 121 -2.56 -13.96 10.44
N ALA A 122 -3.09 -15.15 10.16
CA ALA A 122 -4.52 -15.28 9.84
C ALA A 122 -5.36 -14.77 11.02
N ALA A 123 -6.15 -13.73 10.76
CA ALA A 123 -7.12 -13.18 11.70
C ALA A 123 -8.26 -14.18 12.00
#